data_AF-A0A945EZ51-F1
#
_entry.id   AF-A0A945EZ51-F1
#
_cell.length_a   1.000
_cell.length_b   1.000
_cell.length_c   1.000
_cell.angle_alpha   90.00
_cell.angle_beta   90.00
_cell.angle_gamma   90.00
#
_symmetry.space_group_name_H-M   'P 1'
#
loop_
_entity.id
_entity.type
_entity.pdbx_description
1 polymer ?
#
loop_
_entity_poly.entity_id
_entity_poly.type
_entity_poly.pdbx_seq_one_letter_code
_entity_poly.pdbx_strand_id
1 'polypeptide(L)'
;MLQKIILFFFFILNFSALSATEINIKVNGLVCEFCAVTIEKSFKKLPKVSKINIDLEAKNVQIILAEKQHISDQEITDIIINNGYAVVEIIRENDETK
;
A
#
# COMPACT_ATOMS: atom_id res chain seq x y z
N MET A 1 16.89 11.02 41.50
CA MET A 1 15.53 10.85 40.94
C MET A 1 15.44 11.22 39.44
N LEU A 2 16.55 11.37 38.70
CA LEU A 2 16.54 11.80 37.29
C LEU A 2 16.90 10.68 36.29
N GLN A 3 17.26 9.49 36.77
CA GLN A 3 17.69 8.36 35.92
C GLN A 3 16.53 7.40 35.55
N LYS A 4 15.34 7.58 36.16
CA LYS A 4 14.16 6.74 35.93
C LYS A 4 13.34 7.12 34.68
N ILE A 5 13.57 8.32 34.12
CA ILE A 5 12.79 8.84 32.98
C ILE A 5 13.28 8.26 31.64
N ILE A 6 14.55 7.89 31.53
CA ILE A 6 15.14 7.32 30.30
C ILE A 6 14.62 5.89 30.03
N LEU A 7 14.30 5.12 31.07
CA LEU A 7 13.72 3.77 30.92
C LEU A 7 12.25 3.78 30.48
N PHE A 8 11.52 4.89 30.70
CA PHE A 8 10.14 5.01 30.25
C PHE A 8 10.06 5.34 28.74
N PHE A 9 11.07 6.04 28.22
CA PHE A 9 11.17 6.34 26.78
C PHE A 9 11.63 5.13 25.95
N PHE A 10 12.32 4.17 26.58
CA PHE A 10 12.81 2.95 25.93
C PHE A 10 11.72 1.87 25.74
N PHE A 11 10.53 2.04 26.34
CA PHE A 11 9.47 1.03 26.30
C PHE A 11 8.63 1.05 25.01
N ILE A 12 8.72 2.10 24.17
CA ILE A 12 7.86 2.25 22.98
C ILE A 12 8.53 1.75 21.68
N LEU A 13 9.84 1.45 21.69
CA LEU A 13 10.59 1.06 20.48
C LEU A 13 10.48 -0.43 20.11
N ASN A 14 9.58 -1.20 20.72
CA ASN A 14 9.18 -2.50 20.19
C ASN A 14 8.12 -2.31 19.10
N PHE A 15 8.42 -1.49 18.10
CA PHE A 15 7.65 -1.45 16.86
C PHE A 15 8.09 -2.66 16.04
N SER A 16 7.46 -3.81 16.31
CA SER A 16 7.63 -5.00 15.49
C SER A 16 7.42 -4.58 14.04
N ALA A 17 8.45 -4.74 13.20
CA ALA A 17 8.34 -4.60 11.76
C ALA A 17 7.35 -5.66 11.30
N LEU A 18 6.11 -5.24 11.09
CA LEU A 18 5.05 -6.09 10.60
C LEU A 18 5.36 -6.40 9.14
N SER A 19 5.64 -7.68 8.82
CA SER A 19 5.82 -8.14 7.45
C SER A 19 4.52 -7.87 6.69
N ALA A 20 4.55 -6.81 5.87
CA ALA A 20 3.42 -6.38 5.09
C ALA A 20 3.79 -6.56 3.61
N THR A 21 2.93 -7.23 2.86
CA THR A 21 3.12 -7.36 1.42
C THR A 21 2.84 -6.02 0.76
N GLU A 22 3.86 -5.46 0.13
CA GLU A 22 3.75 -4.25 -0.66
C GLU A 22 3.64 -4.58 -2.14
N ILE A 23 2.73 -3.91 -2.83
CA ILE A 23 2.55 -4.05 -4.27
C ILE A 23 2.55 -2.65 -4.89
N ASN A 24 3.52 -2.42 -5.77
CA ASN A 24 3.67 -1.20 -6.55
C ASN A 24 3.11 -1.42 -7.95
N ILE A 25 2.19 -0.57 -8.36
CA ILE A 25 1.45 -0.73 -9.61
C ILE A 25 1.60 0.53 -10.44
N LYS A 26 2.36 0.43 -11.54
CA LYS A 26 2.47 1.52 -12.50
C LYS A 26 1.23 1.53 -13.38
N VAL A 27 0.62 2.71 -13.49
CA VAL A 27 -0.61 2.90 -14.27
C VAL A 27 -0.45 4.00 -15.31
N ASN A 28 -1.22 3.91 -16.38
CA ASN A 28 -1.37 4.97 -17.36
C ASN A 28 -2.77 5.58 -17.28
N GLY A 29 -2.86 6.89 -17.55
CA GLY A 29 -4.12 7.66 -17.53
C GLY A 29 -4.44 8.32 -16.18
N LEU A 30 -3.63 8.07 -15.14
CA LEU A 30 -3.74 8.75 -13.85
C LEU A 30 -3.09 10.15 -13.93
N VAL A 31 -3.90 11.18 -14.17
CA VAL A 31 -3.42 12.57 -14.39
C VAL A 31 -4.09 13.62 -13.52
N CYS A 32 -5.06 13.22 -12.69
CA CYS A 32 -5.88 14.13 -11.90
C CYS A 32 -6.00 13.64 -10.45
N GLU A 33 -5.92 14.56 -9.49
CA GLU A 33 -6.07 14.27 -8.06
C GLU A 33 -7.43 13.68 -7.72
N PHE A 34 -8.51 14.17 -8.32
CA PHE A 34 -9.86 13.62 -8.10
C PHE A 34 -10.00 12.19 -8.65
N CYS A 35 -9.32 11.90 -9.76
CA CYS A 35 -9.21 10.57 -10.34
C CYS A 35 -8.48 9.61 -9.39
N ALA A 36 -7.38 10.05 -8.78
CA ALA A 36 -6.64 9.30 -7.77
C ALA A 36 -7.49 8.95 -6.54
N VAL A 37 -8.28 9.90 -6.02
CA VAL A 37 -9.18 9.64 -4.88
C VAL A 37 -10.20 8.55 -5.19
N THR A 38 -10.68 8.48 -6.43
CA THR A 38 -11.70 7.49 -6.84
C THR A 38 -11.12 6.08 -6.84
N ILE A 39 -9.96 5.89 -7.44
CA ILE A 39 -9.27 4.59 -7.44
C ILE A 39 -8.81 4.20 -6.03
N GLU A 40 -8.36 5.17 -5.23
CA GLU A 40 -7.99 4.95 -3.83
C GLU A 40 -9.16 4.37 -3.02
N LYS A 41 -10.35 4.96 -3.19
CA LYS A 41 -11.59 4.48 -2.55
C LYS A 41 -11.98 3.09 -3.02
N SER A 42 -11.77 2.76 -4.30
CA SER A 42 -12.06 1.43 -4.85
C SER A 42 -11.23 0.35 -4.15
N PHE A 43 -9.93 0.60 -3.92
CA PHE A 43 -9.06 -0.32 -3.19
C PHE A 43 -9.34 -0.33 -1.68
N LYS A 44 -9.62 0.82 -1.05
CA LYS A 44 -9.95 0.90 0.39
C LYS A 44 -11.21 0.12 0.78
N LYS A 45 -12.11 -0.15 -0.16
CA LYS A 45 -13.29 -1.00 0.08
C LYS A 45 -12.94 -2.47 0.25
N LEU A 46 -11.77 -2.90 -0.21
CA LEU A 46 -11.33 -4.27 -0.08
C LEU A 46 -10.82 -4.51 1.35
N PRO A 47 -11.35 -5.50 2.08
CA PRO A 47 -10.85 -5.82 3.44
C PRO A 47 -9.41 -6.33 3.43
N LYS A 48 -8.90 -6.69 2.24
CA LYS A 48 -7.53 -7.17 2.01
C LYS A 48 -6.49 -6.05 2.00
N VAL A 49 -6.89 -4.80 1.82
CA VAL A 49 -5.99 -3.64 1.68
C VAL A 49 -5.92 -2.91 3.01
N SER A 50 -4.73 -2.84 3.60
CA SER A 50 -4.45 -2.12 4.85
C SER A 50 -4.18 -0.65 4.59
N LYS A 51 -3.36 -0.35 3.57
CA LYS A 51 -2.98 1.01 3.19
C LYS A 51 -2.86 1.12 1.68
N ILE A 52 -3.12 2.32 1.18
CA ILE A 52 -2.90 2.68 -0.23
C ILE A 52 -2.27 4.07 -0.27
N ASN A 53 -1.33 4.26 -1.18
CA ASN A 53 -0.70 5.53 -1.49
C ASN A 53 -0.64 5.70 -3.01
N ILE A 54 -0.86 6.91 -3.48
CA ILE A 54 -0.90 7.20 -4.92
C ILE A 54 0.05 8.34 -5.20
N ASP A 55 1.00 8.09 -6.10
CA ASP A 55 1.92 9.08 -6.63
C ASP A 55 1.51 9.43 -8.06
N LEU A 56 1.00 10.64 -8.25
CA LEU A 56 0.57 11.14 -9.56
C LEU A 56 1.75 11.45 -10.49
N GLU A 57 2.87 11.91 -9.95
CA GLU A 57 4.06 12.25 -10.73
C GLU A 57 4.73 10.98 -11.28
N ALA A 58 4.89 9.98 -10.41
CA ALA A 58 5.42 8.67 -10.77
C ALA A 58 4.39 7.78 -11.48
N LYS A 59 3.11 8.18 -11.50
CA LYS A 59 1.97 7.38 -11.97
C LYS A 59 1.95 5.98 -11.34
N ASN A 60 2.18 5.95 -10.03
CA ASN A 60 2.32 4.73 -9.26
C ASN A 60 1.22 4.64 -8.20
N VAL A 61 0.64 3.45 -8.07
CA VAL A 61 -0.31 3.09 -7.02
C VAL A 61 0.37 2.05 -6.15
N GLN A 62 0.70 2.43 -4.92
CA GLN A 62 1.28 1.55 -3.91
C GLN A 62 0.15 1.04 -3.01
N ILE A 63 0.03 -0.28 -2.87
CA ILE A 63 -0.90 -0.91 -1.93
C ILE A 63 -0.13 -1.77 -0.93
N ILE A 64 -0.56 -1.71 0.33
CA ILE A 64 -0.07 -2.56 1.41
C ILE A 64 -1.21 -3.46 1.82
N LEU A 65 -0.99 -4.77 1.73
CA LEU A 65 -2.00 -5.76 2.12
C LEU A 65 -2.09 -5.89 3.64
N ALA A 66 -3.29 -6.23 4.11
CA ALA A 66 -3.48 -6.66 5.49
C ALA A 66 -2.82 -8.03 5.72
N GLU A 67 -2.51 -8.34 6.99
CA GLU A 67 -1.78 -9.55 7.35
C GLU A 67 -2.41 -10.82 6.77
N LYS A 68 -1.57 -11.66 6.15
CA LYS A 68 -1.96 -12.96 5.56
C LYS A 68 -3.04 -12.83 4.48
N GLN A 69 -3.22 -11.65 3.89
CA GLN A 69 -4.11 -11.46 2.76
C GLN A 69 -3.36 -11.59 1.44
N HIS A 70 -4.11 -11.99 0.42
CA HIS A 70 -3.62 -12.10 -0.94
C HIS A 70 -4.63 -11.49 -1.91
N ILE A 71 -4.14 -10.64 -2.79
CA ILE A 71 -4.88 -10.13 -3.94
C ILE A 71 -4.15 -10.63 -5.19
N SER A 72 -4.88 -11.08 -6.20
CA SER A 72 -4.25 -11.53 -7.46
C SER A 72 -3.93 -10.33 -8.37
N ASP A 73 -2.96 -10.49 -9.27
CA ASP A 73 -2.66 -9.47 -10.28
C ASP A 73 -3.86 -9.21 -11.20
N GLN A 74 -4.67 -10.24 -11.46
CA GLN A 74 -5.91 -10.12 -12.22
C GLN A 74 -6.94 -9.25 -11.48
N GLU A 75 -7.16 -9.50 -10.19
CA GLU A 75 -8.08 -8.69 -9.36
C GLU A 75 -7.63 -7.22 -9.30
N ILE A 76 -6.32 -6.96 -9.15
CA ILE A 76 -5.75 -5.60 -9.24
C ILE A 76 -6.04 -4.99 -10.62
N THR A 77 -5.75 -5.73 -11.68
CA THR A 77 -5.89 -5.26 -13.06
C THR A 77 -7.34 -4.92 -13.39
N ASP A 78 -8.27 -5.78 -13.02
CA ASP A 78 -9.70 -5.58 -13.24
C ASP A 78 -10.19 -4.32 -12.53
N ILE A 79 -9.77 -4.08 -11.27
CA ILE A 79 -10.13 -2.86 -10.55
C ILE A 79 -9.60 -1.62 -11.29
N ILE A 80 -8.34 -1.64 -11.73
CA ILE A 80 -7.72 -0.50 -12.41
C ILE A 80 -8.42 -0.21 -13.75
N ILE A 81 -8.68 -1.24 -14.55
CA ILE A 81 -9.38 -1.13 -15.84
C ILE A 81 -10.83 -0.67 -15.66
N ASN A 82 -11.54 -1.21 -14.67
CA ASN A 82 -12.91 -0.80 -14.36
C ASN A 82 -13.01 0.66 -13.88
N ASN A 83 -11.92 1.25 -13.38
CA ASN A 83 -11.83 2.68 -13.06
C ASN A 83 -11.32 3.52 -14.25
N GLY A 84 -11.09 2.93 -15.43
CA GLY A 84 -10.73 3.63 -16.66
C GLY A 84 -9.23 3.83 -16.89
N TYR A 85 -8.37 3.09 -16.21
CA TYR A 85 -6.91 3.19 -16.33
C TYR A 85 -6.30 1.92 -16.93
N ALA A 86 -5.06 2.03 -17.40
CA ALA A 86 -4.30 0.88 -17.89
C ALA A 86 -3.18 0.50 -16.93
N VAL A 87 -2.98 -0.79 -16.71
CA VAL A 87 -1.83 -1.32 -15.95
C VAL A 87 -0.62 -1.41 -16.86
N VAL A 88 0.51 -0.87 -16.41
CA VAL A 88 1.80 -0.94 -17.11
C VAL A 88 2.67 -2.03 -16.50
N GLU A 89 2.73 -2.08 -15.17
CA GLU A 89 3.62 -2.98 -14.44
C GLU A 89 3.06 -3.22 -13.03
N ILE A 90 3.18 -4.46 -12.53
CA ILE A 90 2.86 -4.82 -11.14
C ILE A 90 4.13 -5.42 -10.54
N ILE A 91 4.64 -4.79 -9.49
CA ILE A 91 5.84 -5.20 -8.75
C ILE A 91 5.40 -5.58 -7.35
N ARG A 92 5.74 -6.79 -6.91
CA ARG A 92 5.44 -7.29 -5.56
C ARG A 92 6.73 -7.31 -4.75
N GLU A 93 6.78 -6.46 -3.74
CA GLU A 93 7.83 -6.49 -2.73
C GLU A 93 7.28 -7.28 -1.53
N ASN A 94 7.67 -8.54 -1.47
CA ASN A 94 7.55 -9.29 -0.23
C ASN A 94 8.82 -9.00 0.56
N ASP A 95 8.68 -8.44 1.77
CA ASP A 95 9.66 -8.61 2.84
C ASP A 95 9.67 -10.10 3.24
N GLU A 96 10.13 -10.96 2.33
CA GLU A 96 10.71 -12.25 2.67
C GLU A 96 12.07 -11.93 3.31
N THR A 97 12.02 -11.64 4.60
CA THR A 97 13.16 -11.73 5.50
C THR A 97 13.82 -13.08 5.27
N LYS A 98 14.97 -13.06 4.61
CA LYS A 98 16.00 -14.07 4.82
C LYS A 98 16.53 -13.96 6.24
#